data_AF-A0A0D1XCD0-F1
#
_entry.id   AF-A0A0D1XCD0-F1
#
_cell.length_a   1.000
_cell.length_b   1.000
_cell.length_c   1.000
_cell.angle_alpha   90.00
_cell.angle_beta   90.00
_cell.angle_gamma   90.00
#
_symmetry.space_group_name_H-M   'P 1'
#
loop_
_entity.id
_entity.type
_entity.pdbx_description
1 polymer ?
#
loop_
_entity_poly.entity_id
_entity_poly.type
_entity_poly.pdbx_seq_one_letter_code
_entity_poly.pdbx_strand_id
1 'polypeptide(L)'
;MKSESDDSLVRATSHMVINDDGRKSTEISAATTDSKADAMDFPKPTSSVLGDKRVWDITAKFRHVASTLPVGTLVKDTAFTLFESVGALEIMDPKMDSGCLAPGESLVDEYDLERPLLPEEVIGIIDQFLCCEMAWYEGYPLAQTLFSSHYIDKLLSLEAKNVDQIHFSKSGRDNVWSSPLVHLVLRAYCIAMIKCCDYALEEINRSLDGGGTRCNFYEEEDFSGHTYGRELFTKIPLKPILDLLSLAAEFTSTEKEHSVNGQHLGSPDLYGAIAARINFRITLLRAMSLEEDIEDKFKLWKDMPGFLADIKTTHSLGLPVKESFSPKIQRRLASTVPPKPMVEISFDDALTKLENMCKDCAEAVKIVHFGPHNVQPLKSFLWAFSSRKPEPYTYPRACLAAALFMCDDSGFQQLLRRDLEDIVLAGSDVLDPINWTIEAPQSKTPVSNRRFEMAKAVSHFCEVAVHMPGGYIDYFRTLTSNRCRVRRNLTHVAAALEDLQTMETEHLDESLRKFSTDEIEFPLSSWTYLQKLRVMEWIVQLGFELDMYLPDELAGMYCRSGSTSCESEGFVAR
;
A
#
# COMPACT_ATOMS: atom_id res chain seq x y z
N MET A 1 -22.40 -24.43 51.31
CA MET A 1 -21.93 -23.21 52.01
C MET A 1 -22.04 -22.05 51.04
N LYS A 2 -22.79 -21.01 51.46
CA LYS A 2 -22.98 -19.62 50.95
C LYS A 2 -22.17 -19.22 49.71
N SER A 3 -22.80 -18.84 48.59
CA SER A 3 -23.27 -17.49 48.23
C SER A 3 -22.17 -16.41 48.20
N GLU A 4 -21.30 -16.48 47.21
CA GLU A 4 -20.38 -15.42 46.80
C GLU A 4 -20.43 -15.31 45.27
N SER A 5 -21.37 -14.54 44.73
CA SER A 5 -21.34 -14.18 43.30
C SER A 5 -22.11 -12.91 42.93
N ASP A 6 -22.99 -12.40 43.80
CA ASP A 6 -23.76 -11.17 43.52
C ASP A 6 -23.06 -9.87 43.97
N ASP A 7 -22.08 -9.95 44.87
CA ASP A 7 -21.39 -8.77 45.45
C ASP A 7 -20.27 -8.18 44.59
N SER A 8 -19.82 -8.88 43.53
CA SER A 8 -18.70 -8.41 42.70
C SER A 8 -19.11 -7.33 41.69
N LEU A 9 -20.35 -7.36 41.21
CA LEU A 9 -20.88 -6.38 40.25
C LEU A 9 -21.26 -5.05 40.89
N VAL A 10 -21.66 -5.05 42.17
CA VAL A 10 -21.99 -3.82 42.93
C VAL A 10 -20.73 -3.14 43.46
N ARG A 11 -19.65 -3.89 43.74
CA ARG A 11 -18.35 -3.31 44.10
C ARG A 11 -17.59 -2.70 42.92
N ALA A 12 -17.84 -3.16 41.70
CA ALA A 12 -17.15 -2.64 40.51
C ALA A 12 -17.66 -1.24 40.09
N THR A 13 -18.86 -0.83 40.49
CA THR A 13 -19.43 0.49 40.17
C THR A 13 -19.08 1.59 41.17
N SER A 14 -18.52 1.25 42.34
CA SER A 14 -18.17 2.21 43.40
C SER A 14 -16.85 2.97 43.16
N HIS A 15 -16.07 2.59 42.16
CA HIS A 15 -14.90 3.34 41.71
C HIS A 15 -15.00 3.47 40.21
N MET A 16 -15.52 4.59 39.70
CA MET A 16 -15.37 5.09 38.31
C MET A 16 -16.50 6.07 37.99
N VAL A 17 -16.39 7.29 38.50
CA VAL A 17 -17.15 8.46 38.03
C VAL A 17 -16.13 9.58 37.86
N ILE A 18 -16.04 10.15 36.65
CA ILE A 18 -15.28 11.38 36.39
C ILE A 18 -16.31 12.43 36.01
N ASN A 19 -16.42 13.49 36.82
CA ASN A 19 -17.18 14.69 36.46
C ASN A 19 -16.28 15.61 35.64
N ASP A 20 -16.71 15.97 34.44
CA ASP A 20 -16.02 16.93 33.57
C ASP A 20 -16.40 18.36 33.94
N ASP A 21 -15.94 18.81 35.11
CA ASP A 21 -15.94 20.22 35.50
C ASP A 21 -14.58 20.53 36.11
N GLY A 22 -13.82 21.42 35.48
CA GLY A 22 -12.43 21.80 35.81
C GLY A 22 -12.22 22.50 37.16
N ARG A 23 -12.76 21.98 38.26
CA ARG A 23 -12.51 22.44 39.63
C ARG A 23 -12.13 21.27 40.53
N LYS A 24 -10.85 21.27 40.91
CA LYS A 24 -10.20 20.58 42.04
C LYS A 24 -10.89 19.29 42.53
N SER A 25 -10.21 18.17 42.29
CA SER A 25 -10.40 16.89 42.97
C SER A 25 -10.54 17.11 44.47
N THR A 26 -11.77 17.02 44.95
CA THR A 26 -12.07 16.91 46.38
C THR A 26 -12.31 15.43 46.61
N GLU A 27 -11.39 14.76 47.30
CA GLU A 27 -11.60 13.40 47.79
C GLU A 27 -12.88 13.39 48.63
N ILE A 28 -13.95 12.81 48.09
CA ILE A 28 -15.12 12.47 48.89
C ILE A 28 -14.74 11.20 49.64
N SER A 29 -14.16 11.40 50.82
CA SER A 29 -13.97 10.35 51.82
C SER A 29 -15.29 9.67 52.12
N ALA A 30 -15.26 8.34 52.15
CA ALA A 30 -16.34 7.44 52.52
C ALA A 30 -17.28 8.02 53.61
N ALA A 31 -18.41 8.58 53.18
CA ALA A 31 -19.59 8.62 54.00
C ALA A 31 -20.28 7.28 53.81
N THR A 32 -20.16 6.42 54.81
CA THR A 32 -21.05 5.28 55.05
C THR A 32 -22.49 5.79 55.10
N THR A 33 -23.13 5.91 53.94
CA THR A 33 -24.59 5.86 53.88
C THR A 33 -24.97 4.39 53.89
N ASP A 34 -25.05 3.88 55.12
CA ASP A 34 -26.00 2.89 55.57
C ASP A 34 -27.43 3.43 55.30
N SER A 35 -27.77 3.62 54.03
CA SER A 35 -29.14 3.74 53.58
C SER A 35 -29.43 2.41 52.93
N LYS A 36 -30.20 1.58 53.65
CA LYS A 36 -30.95 0.46 53.10
C LYS A 36 -31.49 0.87 51.73
N ALA A 37 -30.77 0.55 50.66
CA ALA A 37 -31.38 0.45 49.36
C ALA A 37 -32.30 -0.74 49.54
N ASP A 38 -33.61 -0.48 49.58
CA ASP A 38 -34.62 -1.51 49.56
C ASP A 38 -34.16 -2.57 48.56
N ALA A 39 -33.86 -3.77 49.06
CA ALA A 39 -33.64 -4.93 48.24
C ALA A 39 -34.98 -5.22 47.57
N MET A 40 -35.33 -4.45 46.54
CA MET A 40 -36.38 -4.82 45.62
C MET A 40 -35.93 -6.13 45.02
N ASP A 41 -36.68 -7.16 45.36
CA ASP A 41 -36.52 -8.54 44.91
C ASP A 41 -36.71 -8.56 43.40
N PHE A 42 -35.64 -8.24 42.66
CA PHE A 42 -35.65 -8.39 41.21
C PHE A 42 -35.92 -9.87 40.95
N PRO A 43 -36.93 -10.20 40.12
CA PRO A 43 -37.17 -11.58 39.74
C PRO A 43 -35.84 -12.19 39.32
N LYS A 44 -35.48 -13.34 39.91
CA LYS A 44 -34.23 -14.04 39.55
C LYS A 44 -34.15 -14.10 38.02
N PRO A 45 -33.03 -13.67 37.41
CA PRO A 45 -32.96 -13.54 35.98
C PRO A 45 -33.38 -14.86 35.34
N THR A 46 -34.32 -14.80 34.41
CA THR A 46 -34.87 -16.00 33.78
C THR A 46 -33.76 -16.60 32.91
N SER A 47 -33.31 -17.80 33.24
CA SER A 47 -32.28 -18.47 32.45
C SER A 47 -32.89 -19.18 31.25
N SER A 48 -32.38 -18.92 30.06
CA SER A 48 -32.69 -19.65 28.84
C SER A 48 -31.44 -20.37 28.30
N VAL A 49 -31.65 -21.34 27.42
CA VAL A 49 -30.57 -22.05 26.72
C VAL A 49 -30.54 -21.55 25.29
N LEU A 50 -29.41 -20.97 24.87
CA LEU A 50 -29.16 -20.51 23.50
C LEU A 50 -27.98 -21.32 22.93
N GLY A 51 -28.28 -22.33 22.11
CA GLY A 51 -27.30 -23.35 21.72
C GLY A 51 -26.78 -24.12 22.93
N ASP A 52 -25.46 -24.20 23.09
CA ASP A 52 -24.81 -24.87 24.23
C ASP A 52 -24.56 -23.95 25.45
N LYS A 53 -24.97 -22.68 25.39
CA LYS A 53 -24.70 -21.69 26.44
C LYS A 53 -25.94 -21.35 27.24
N ARG A 54 -25.79 -21.26 28.57
CA ARG A 54 -26.81 -20.75 29.48
C ARG A 54 -26.78 -19.22 29.45
N VAL A 55 -27.90 -18.60 29.11
CA VAL A 55 -28.05 -17.15 28.98
C VAL A 55 -29.00 -16.64 30.06
N TRP A 56 -28.72 -15.47 30.63
CA TRP A 56 -29.52 -14.83 31.67
C TRP A 56 -30.00 -13.47 31.16
N ASP A 57 -31.31 -13.23 31.16
CA ASP A 57 -31.86 -11.93 30.78
C ASP A 57 -31.65 -10.91 31.93
N ILE A 58 -30.85 -9.88 31.64
CA ILE A 58 -30.55 -8.79 32.57
C ILE A 58 -31.19 -7.45 32.15
N THR A 59 -32.05 -7.44 31.14
CA THR A 59 -32.57 -6.20 30.50
C THR A 59 -33.28 -5.29 31.51
N ALA A 60 -34.15 -5.84 32.35
CA ALA A 60 -34.89 -5.07 33.35
C ALA A 60 -33.96 -4.47 34.43
N LYS A 61 -32.99 -5.28 34.91
CA LYS A 61 -31.99 -4.84 35.90
C LYS A 61 -31.11 -3.73 35.33
N PHE A 62 -30.64 -3.90 34.10
CA PHE A 62 -29.77 -2.92 33.42
C PHE A 62 -30.49 -1.59 33.17
N ARG A 63 -31.73 -1.61 32.66
CA ARG A 63 -32.54 -0.39 32.45
C ARG A 63 -32.81 0.35 33.77
N HIS A 64 -33.08 -0.37 34.86
CA HIS A 64 -33.29 0.25 36.16
C HIS A 64 -32.03 0.97 36.65
N VAL A 65 -30.87 0.29 36.64
CA VAL A 65 -29.60 0.90 37.06
C VAL A 65 -29.26 2.11 36.18
N ALA A 66 -29.40 1.99 34.86
CA ALA A 66 -29.17 3.10 33.94
C ALA A 66 -30.06 4.32 34.24
N SER A 67 -31.31 4.12 34.67
CA SER A 67 -32.22 5.22 35.03
C SER A 67 -31.85 5.97 36.32
N THR A 68 -30.99 5.39 37.16
CA THR A 68 -30.49 6.04 38.38
C THR A 68 -29.27 6.93 38.13
N LEU A 69 -28.67 6.86 36.93
CA LEU A 69 -27.49 7.65 36.58
C LEU A 69 -27.88 9.12 36.30
N PRO A 70 -27.17 10.10 36.89
CA PRO A 70 -27.38 11.51 36.56
C PRO A 70 -27.09 11.81 35.09
N VAL A 71 -27.81 12.77 34.51
CA VAL A 71 -27.56 13.24 33.14
C VAL A 71 -26.14 13.79 33.05
N GLY A 72 -25.43 13.42 31.99
CA GLY A 72 -24.02 13.80 31.77
C GLY A 72 -23.00 12.81 32.35
N THR A 73 -23.45 11.73 33.00
CA THR A 73 -22.55 10.67 33.46
C THR A 73 -22.39 9.57 32.41
N LEU A 74 -21.17 9.05 32.28
CA LEU A 74 -20.84 7.92 31.41
C LEU A 74 -20.10 6.86 32.20
N VAL A 75 -20.65 5.65 32.22
CA VAL A 75 -19.99 4.49 32.82
C VAL A 75 -19.15 3.81 31.75
N LYS A 76 -17.84 3.85 31.92
CA LYS A 76 -16.85 3.22 31.03
C LYS A 76 -15.64 2.79 31.85
N ASP A 77 -14.78 1.96 31.24
CA ASP A 77 -13.47 1.67 31.81
C ASP A 77 -12.61 2.95 31.94
N THR A 78 -11.74 3.01 32.94
CA THR A 78 -10.81 4.14 33.14
C THR A 78 -9.87 4.36 31.97
N ALA A 79 -9.39 3.28 31.34
CA ALA A 79 -8.44 3.32 30.23
C ALA A 79 -9.12 3.63 28.89
N PHE A 80 -10.41 3.31 28.73
CA PHE A 80 -11.13 3.57 27.48
C PHE A 80 -11.28 5.08 27.24
N THR A 81 -10.75 5.59 26.12
CA THR A 81 -10.88 7.01 25.78
C THR A 81 -12.13 7.27 24.95
N LEU A 82 -12.79 8.42 25.14
CA LEU A 82 -13.94 8.79 24.31
C LEU A 82 -13.55 9.01 22.84
N PHE A 83 -12.28 9.30 22.56
CA PHE A 83 -11.79 9.42 21.19
C PHE A 83 -11.88 8.07 20.43
N GLU A 84 -11.63 6.95 21.10
CA GLU A 84 -11.82 5.61 20.51
C GLU A 84 -13.28 5.34 20.11
N SER A 85 -14.24 5.97 20.79
CA SER A 85 -15.66 5.82 20.46
C SER A 85 -16.11 6.55 19.20
N VAL A 86 -15.30 7.47 18.65
CA VAL A 86 -15.64 8.24 17.43
C VAL A 86 -15.77 7.33 16.21
N GLY A 87 -15.07 6.19 16.19
CA GLY A 87 -15.17 5.18 15.12
C GLY A 87 -16.27 4.13 15.33
N ALA A 88 -17.11 4.26 16.36
CA ALA A 88 -18.14 3.27 16.65
C ALA A 88 -19.26 3.29 15.59
N LEU A 89 -19.75 2.10 15.22
CA LEU A 89 -20.92 1.93 14.37
C LEU A 89 -22.20 1.99 15.20
N GLU A 90 -23.21 2.69 14.69
CA GLU A 90 -24.54 2.79 15.31
C GLU A 90 -25.52 1.84 14.62
N ILE A 91 -26.06 0.88 15.39
CA ILE A 91 -27.08 -0.08 14.91
C ILE A 91 -28.41 0.67 14.73
N MET A 92 -29.17 0.34 13.69
CA MET A 92 -30.40 1.01 13.23
C MET A 92 -30.19 2.38 12.58
N ASP A 93 -28.95 2.87 12.42
CA ASP A 93 -28.69 4.04 11.59
C ASP A 93 -28.55 3.61 10.11
N PRO A 94 -29.35 4.16 9.16
CA PRO A 94 -29.32 3.72 7.76
C PRO A 94 -27.98 3.94 7.03
N LYS A 95 -27.10 4.80 7.54
CA LYS A 95 -25.78 5.07 6.95
C LYS A 95 -24.68 4.24 7.60
N MET A 96 -24.76 3.98 8.91
CA MET A 96 -23.73 3.29 9.68
C MET A 96 -23.97 1.78 9.80
N ASP A 97 -25.23 1.34 9.78
CA ASP A 97 -25.62 -0.06 9.94
C ASP A 97 -25.84 -0.73 8.58
N SER A 98 -24.92 -1.62 8.21
CA SER A 98 -25.02 -2.44 7.01
C SER A 98 -26.21 -3.41 7.03
N GLY A 99 -26.74 -3.75 8.21
CA GLY A 99 -27.94 -4.58 8.40
C GLY A 99 -29.26 -3.80 8.40
N CYS A 100 -29.23 -2.46 8.37
CA CYS A 100 -30.43 -1.63 8.38
C CYS A 100 -31.00 -1.49 6.95
N LEU A 101 -31.95 -2.35 6.61
CA LEU A 101 -32.58 -2.40 5.27
C LEU A 101 -33.75 -1.42 5.15
N ALA A 102 -33.86 -0.78 3.98
CA ALA A 102 -35.07 -0.02 3.66
C ALA A 102 -36.29 -0.96 3.49
N PRO A 103 -37.53 -0.49 3.69
CA PRO A 103 -38.72 -1.32 3.50
C PRO A 103 -38.79 -1.91 2.08
N GLY A 104 -38.79 -3.25 1.97
CA GLY A 104 -38.82 -3.96 0.70
C GLY A 104 -37.45 -4.25 0.08
N GLU A 105 -36.36 -3.83 0.72
CA GLU A 105 -35.00 -4.12 0.28
C GLU A 105 -34.55 -5.51 0.79
N SER A 106 -33.99 -6.33 -0.11
CA SER A 106 -33.34 -7.58 0.27
C SER A 106 -31.92 -7.36 0.79
N LEU A 107 -31.50 -8.19 1.75
CA LEU A 107 -30.12 -8.21 2.25
C LEU A 107 -29.12 -8.63 1.15
N VAL A 108 -29.57 -9.49 0.23
CA VAL A 108 -28.77 -10.09 -0.83
C VAL A 108 -29.48 -9.89 -2.17
N ASP A 109 -28.73 -9.50 -3.19
CA ASP A 109 -29.21 -9.57 -4.57
C ASP A 109 -29.02 -11.00 -5.09
N GLU A 110 -30.10 -11.59 -5.61
CA GLU A 110 -30.07 -12.93 -6.18
C GLU A 110 -29.60 -12.82 -7.65
N TYR A 111 -28.33 -13.10 -7.88
CA TYR A 111 -27.75 -13.21 -9.21
C TYR A 111 -27.37 -14.66 -9.53
N ASP A 112 -27.81 -15.17 -10.69
CA ASP A 112 -27.48 -16.51 -11.14
C ASP A 112 -26.12 -16.54 -11.86
N LEU A 113 -25.11 -17.09 -11.17
CA LEU A 113 -23.75 -17.23 -11.68
C LEU A 113 -23.61 -18.34 -12.74
N GLU A 114 -24.57 -19.27 -12.81
CA GLU A 114 -24.55 -20.40 -13.75
C GLU A 114 -25.32 -20.08 -15.05
N ARG A 115 -25.95 -18.89 -15.15
CA ARG A 115 -26.67 -18.49 -16.36
C ARG A 115 -25.72 -18.46 -17.56
N PRO A 116 -26.11 -19.03 -18.72
CA PRO A 116 -25.34 -18.86 -19.95
C PRO A 116 -25.21 -17.38 -20.31
N LEU A 117 -23.99 -16.95 -20.60
CA LEU A 117 -23.68 -15.58 -21.04
C LEU A 117 -23.43 -15.56 -22.55
N LEU A 118 -23.82 -14.46 -23.19
CA LEU A 118 -23.42 -14.16 -24.55
C LEU A 118 -21.97 -13.63 -24.61
N PRO A 119 -21.25 -13.77 -25.74
CA PRO A 119 -19.91 -13.21 -25.87
C PRO A 119 -19.83 -11.69 -25.57
N GLU A 120 -20.84 -10.92 -26.01
CA GLU A 120 -20.96 -9.49 -25.75
C GLU A 120 -21.06 -9.19 -24.24
N GLU A 121 -21.82 -10.01 -23.50
CA GLU A 121 -21.97 -9.88 -22.05
C GLU A 121 -20.65 -10.19 -21.32
N VAL A 122 -19.89 -11.18 -21.78
CA VAL A 122 -18.57 -11.50 -21.23
C VAL A 122 -17.60 -10.34 -21.43
N ILE A 123 -17.60 -9.73 -22.62
CA ILE A 123 -16.82 -8.51 -22.90
C ILE A 123 -17.21 -7.40 -21.93
N GLY A 124 -18.51 -7.12 -21.78
CA GLY A 124 -18.99 -6.07 -20.89
C GLY A 124 -18.64 -6.29 -19.42
N ILE A 125 -18.70 -7.54 -18.94
CA ILE A 125 -18.28 -7.89 -17.57
C ILE A 125 -16.77 -7.72 -17.39
N ILE A 126 -15.95 -8.17 -18.35
CA ILE A 126 -14.49 -8.00 -18.32
C ILE A 126 -14.10 -6.52 -18.33
N ASP A 127 -14.75 -5.71 -19.15
CA ASP A 127 -14.48 -4.27 -19.24
C ASP A 127 -14.87 -3.55 -17.94
N GLN A 128 -15.98 -3.95 -17.30
CA GLN A 128 -16.35 -3.45 -15.98
C GLN A 128 -15.32 -3.85 -14.91
N PHE A 129 -14.78 -5.07 -14.98
CA PHE A 129 -13.72 -5.49 -14.06
C PHE A 129 -12.46 -4.66 -14.22
N LEU A 130 -12.06 -4.31 -15.44
CA LEU A 130 -10.93 -3.41 -15.70
C LEU A 130 -11.18 -2.04 -15.03
N CYS A 131 -12.40 -1.51 -15.14
CA CYS A 131 -12.77 -0.25 -14.47
C CYS A 131 -12.65 -0.35 -12.95
N CYS A 132 -13.18 -1.43 -12.36
CA CYS A 132 -13.09 -1.67 -10.91
C CYS A 132 -11.64 -1.89 -10.45
N GLU A 133 -10.83 -2.60 -11.22
CA GLU A 133 -9.40 -2.82 -10.93
C GLU A 133 -8.64 -1.50 -10.94
N MET A 134 -8.88 -0.63 -11.92
CA MET A 134 -8.24 0.69 -11.96
C MET A 134 -8.71 1.62 -10.85
N ALA A 135 -9.99 1.56 -10.47
CA ALA A 135 -10.48 2.26 -9.28
C ALA A 135 -9.75 1.79 -8.01
N TRP A 136 -9.45 0.49 -7.89
CA TRP A 136 -8.68 0.00 -6.75
C TRP A 136 -7.22 0.52 -6.77
N TYR A 137 -6.56 0.55 -7.94
CA TYR A 137 -5.22 1.13 -8.07
C TYR A 137 -5.15 2.64 -7.76
N GLU A 138 -6.26 3.36 -7.87
CA GLU A 138 -6.38 4.76 -7.41
C GLU A 138 -6.45 4.92 -5.89
N GLY A 139 -6.61 3.83 -5.14
CA GLY A 139 -6.70 3.83 -3.69
C GLY A 139 -8.11 3.59 -3.15
N TYR A 140 -9.13 3.38 -3.99
CA TYR A 140 -10.46 3.02 -3.51
C TYR A 140 -10.48 1.60 -2.93
N PRO A 141 -11.20 1.34 -1.81
CA PRO A 141 -11.21 0.01 -1.19
C PRO A 141 -11.79 -1.10 -2.06
N LEU A 142 -11.25 -2.32 -1.92
CA LEU A 142 -11.73 -3.51 -2.64
C LEU A 142 -13.24 -3.76 -2.46
N ALA A 143 -13.79 -3.44 -1.28
CA ALA A 143 -15.22 -3.50 -0.98
C ALA A 143 -16.09 -2.64 -1.92
N GLN A 144 -15.59 -1.48 -2.37
CA GLN A 144 -16.30 -0.56 -3.26
C GLN A 144 -16.01 -0.80 -4.75
N THR A 145 -15.08 -1.70 -5.06
CA THR A 145 -14.59 -1.97 -6.42
C THR A 145 -14.79 -3.44 -6.78
N LEU A 146 -13.73 -4.26 -6.76
CA LEU A 146 -13.75 -5.65 -7.24
C LEU A 146 -14.65 -6.58 -6.41
N PHE A 147 -14.75 -6.38 -5.10
CA PHE A 147 -15.57 -7.23 -4.22
C PHE A 147 -17.07 -6.91 -4.33
N SER A 148 -17.46 -5.95 -5.17
CA SER A 148 -18.86 -5.77 -5.55
C SER A 148 -19.33 -6.82 -6.56
N SER A 149 -18.44 -7.56 -7.21
CA SER A 149 -18.83 -8.58 -8.19
C SER A 149 -19.31 -9.87 -7.53
N HIS A 150 -20.46 -10.38 -7.97
CA HIS A 150 -20.96 -11.69 -7.54
C HIS A 150 -20.02 -12.84 -7.93
N TYR A 151 -19.33 -12.74 -9.07
CA TYR A 151 -18.36 -13.75 -9.50
C TYR A 151 -17.17 -13.79 -8.54
N ILE A 152 -16.59 -12.64 -8.19
CA ILE A 152 -15.42 -12.55 -7.30
C ILE A 152 -15.79 -12.97 -5.88
N ASP A 153 -16.92 -12.52 -5.33
CA ASP A 153 -17.38 -12.95 -4.00
C ASP A 153 -17.56 -14.46 -3.91
N LYS A 154 -18.10 -15.08 -4.97
CA LYS A 154 -18.22 -16.54 -5.03
C LYS A 154 -16.86 -17.22 -5.01
N LEU A 155 -15.91 -16.80 -5.86
CA LEU A 155 -14.59 -17.43 -5.92
C LEU A 155 -13.81 -17.27 -4.60
N LEU A 156 -13.86 -16.10 -3.98
CA LEU A 156 -13.19 -15.82 -2.71
C LEU A 156 -13.89 -16.43 -1.48
N SER A 157 -15.14 -16.89 -1.63
CA SER A 157 -15.82 -17.67 -0.59
C SER A 157 -15.33 -19.12 -0.49
N LEU A 158 -14.59 -19.59 -1.49
CA LEU A 158 -14.06 -20.94 -1.54
C LEU A 158 -12.67 -20.96 -0.88
N GLU A 159 -12.47 -21.82 0.12
CA GLU A 159 -11.15 -22.11 0.68
C GLU A 159 -10.37 -23.07 -0.25
N ALA A 160 -10.21 -22.66 -1.51
CA ALA A 160 -9.59 -23.48 -2.55
C ALA A 160 -8.07 -23.48 -2.42
N LYS A 161 -7.47 -24.68 -2.50
CA LYS A 161 -6.00 -24.86 -2.52
C LYS A 161 -5.44 -25.00 -3.93
N ASN A 162 -6.28 -25.40 -4.87
CA ASN A 162 -5.93 -25.67 -6.26
C ASN A 162 -6.92 -24.99 -7.19
N VAL A 163 -6.48 -24.67 -8.41
CA VAL A 163 -7.32 -24.04 -9.45
C VAL A 163 -8.58 -24.84 -9.73
N ASP A 164 -8.51 -26.18 -9.74
CA ASP A 164 -9.67 -27.06 -10.02
C ASP A 164 -10.82 -26.94 -9.01
N GLN A 165 -10.53 -26.50 -7.78
CA GLN A 165 -11.53 -26.32 -6.73
C GLN A 165 -12.23 -24.97 -6.81
N ILE A 166 -11.72 -24.05 -7.64
CA ILE A 166 -12.27 -22.71 -7.81
C ILE A 166 -13.30 -22.80 -8.93
N HIS A 167 -14.59 -22.72 -8.63
CA HIS A 167 -15.66 -22.88 -9.62
C HIS A 167 -16.88 -22.02 -9.27
N PHE A 168 -17.74 -21.76 -10.24
CA PHE A 168 -18.96 -20.96 -9.99
C PHE A 168 -20.11 -21.79 -9.43
N SER A 169 -20.19 -23.08 -9.79
CA SER A 169 -21.35 -23.89 -9.42
C SER A 169 -21.47 -24.14 -7.92
N LYS A 170 -22.71 -24.23 -7.45
CA LYS A 170 -23.02 -24.67 -6.08
C LYS A 170 -22.75 -26.16 -5.84
N SER A 171 -22.71 -26.96 -6.92
CA SER A 171 -22.63 -28.43 -6.86
C SER A 171 -21.22 -29.00 -6.67
N GLY A 172 -20.18 -28.16 -6.72
CA GLY A 172 -18.80 -28.59 -6.52
C GLY A 172 -18.04 -28.98 -7.80
N ARG A 173 -18.72 -29.02 -8.95
CA ARG A 173 -18.10 -29.27 -10.27
C ARG A 173 -18.87 -28.54 -11.37
N ASP A 174 -18.16 -27.71 -12.12
CA ASP A 174 -18.70 -27.09 -13.33
C ASP A 174 -18.59 -28.08 -14.49
N ASN A 175 -19.68 -28.34 -15.21
CA ASN A 175 -19.56 -28.93 -16.53
C ASN A 175 -19.07 -27.84 -17.48
N VAL A 176 -17.74 -27.70 -17.61
CA VAL A 176 -17.08 -26.63 -18.36
C VAL A 176 -17.68 -26.45 -19.76
N TRP A 177 -17.99 -27.56 -20.43
CA TRP A 177 -18.52 -27.58 -21.80
C TRP A 177 -20.01 -27.25 -21.92
N SER A 178 -20.73 -27.10 -20.80
CA SER A 178 -22.12 -26.65 -20.82
C SER A 178 -22.24 -25.14 -21.10
N SER A 179 -21.32 -24.34 -20.56
CA SER A 179 -21.20 -22.91 -20.83
C SER A 179 -19.72 -22.49 -20.74
N PRO A 180 -18.94 -22.71 -21.81
CA PRO A 180 -17.50 -22.42 -21.81
C PRO A 180 -17.18 -20.95 -21.55
N LEU A 181 -18.01 -20.03 -22.02
CA LEU A 181 -17.85 -18.60 -21.80
C LEU A 181 -17.84 -18.24 -20.30
N VAL A 182 -18.66 -18.90 -19.50
CA VAL A 182 -18.74 -18.69 -18.05
C VAL A 182 -17.68 -19.51 -17.32
N HIS A 183 -17.71 -20.83 -17.50
CA HIS A 183 -16.95 -21.77 -16.68
C HIS A 183 -15.48 -21.94 -17.11
N LEU A 184 -15.12 -21.52 -18.33
CA LEU A 184 -13.73 -21.49 -18.79
C LEU A 184 -13.22 -20.05 -18.88
N VAL A 185 -13.80 -19.23 -19.76
CA VAL A 185 -13.26 -17.89 -20.08
C VAL A 185 -13.38 -16.92 -18.90
N LEU A 186 -14.60 -16.65 -18.43
CA LEU A 186 -14.83 -15.68 -17.36
C LEU A 186 -14.19 -16.14 -16.04
N ARG A 187 -14.27 -17.44 -15.74
CA ARG A 187 -13.60 -18.05 -14.59
C ARG A 187 -12.09 -17.83 -14.63
N ALA A 188 -11.43 -18.16 -15.75
CA ALA A 188 -9.99 -17.98 -15.90
C ALA A 188 -9.58 -16.51 -15.70
N TYR A 189 -10.34 -15.59 -16.30
CA TYR A 189 -10.09 -14.15 -16.16
C TYR A 189 -10.22 -13.67 -14.70
N CYS A 190 -11.27 -14.08 -13.99
CA CYS A 190 -11.49 -13.72 -12.58
C CYS A 190 -10.36 -14.23 -11.68
N ILE A 191 -9.94 -15.49 -11.85
CA ILE A 191 -8.84 -16.08 -11.06
C ILE A 191 -7.54 -15.30 -11.30
N ALA A 192 -7.23 -15.01 -12.57
CA ALA A 192 -6.03 -14.28 -12.94
C ALA A 192 -6.01 -12.85 -12.37
N MET A 193 -7.15 -12.16 -12.39
CA MET A 193 -7.29 -10.82 -11.83
C MET A 193 -7.14 -10.80 -10.30
N ILE A 194 -7.74 -11.77 -9.60
CA ILE A 194 -7.53 -11.92 -8.15
C ILE A 194 -6.04 -12.12 -7.87
N LYS A 195 -5.34 -12.93 -8.69
CA LYS A 195 -3.90 -13.14 -8.56
C LYS A 195 -3.08 -11.88 -8.92
N CYS A 196 -3.51 -11.06 -9.86
CA CYS A 196 -2.90 -9.74 -10.10
C CYS A 196 -3.02 -8.84 -8.85
N CYS A 197 -4.18 -8.84 -8.18
CA CYS A 197 -4.37 -8.07 -6.94
C CYS A 197 -3.46 -8.59 -5.81
N ASP A 198 -3.33 -9.90 -5.71
CA ASP A 198 -2.40 -10.57 -4.79
C ASP A 198 -0.95 -10.12 -5.02
N TYR A 199 -0.47 -10.18 -6.27
CA TYR A 199 0.89 -9.73 -6.61
C TYR A 199 1.10 -8.24 -6.38
N ALA A 200 0.10 -7.39 -6.67
CA ALA A 200 0.20 -5.97 -6.37
C ALA A 200 0.36 -5.70 -4.86
N LEU A 201 -0.42 -6.39 -4.02
CA LEU A 201 -0.30 -6.28 -2.57
C LEU A 201 0.99 -6.90 -2.05
N GLU A 202 1.42 -8.04 -2.59
CA GLU A 202 2.68 -8.68 -2.23
C GLU A 202 3.87 -7.77 -2.56
N GLU A 203 3.87 -7.11 -3.72
CA GLU A 203 4.92 -6.18 -4.12
C GLU A 203 4.97 -4.94 -3.21
N ILE A 204 3.80 -4.38 -2.87
CA ILE A 204 3.70 -3.28 -1.90
C ILE A 204 4.20 -3.74 -0.53
N ASN A 205 3.75 -4.88 -0.03
CA ASN A 205 4.17 -5.41 1.28
C ASN A 205 5.66 -5.76 1.31
N ARG A 206 6.22 -6.32 0.22
CA ARG A 206 7.66 -6.60 0.08
C ARG A 206 8.49 -5.33 0.23
N SER A 207 8.01 -4.22 -0.32
CA SER A 207 8.66 -2.92 -0.17
C SER A 207 8.51 -2.31 1.24
N LEU A 208 7.49 -2.72 2.00
CA LEU A 208 7.28 -2.37 3.41
C LEU A 208 8.15 -3.21 4.37
N ASP A 209 8.36 -4.50 4.06
CA ASP A 209 9.05 -5.49 4.91
C ASP A 209 10.55 -5.66 4.62
N GLY A 210 11.08 -4.98 3.60
CA GLY A 210 12.43 -5.17 3.04
C GLY A 210 13.58 -5.13 4.06
N GLY A 211 14.53 -6.08 3.91
CA GLY A 211 15.65 -6.38 4.80
C GLY A 211 16.48 -5.18 5.26
N GLY A 212 16.02 -4.54 6.34
CA GLY A 212 16.68 -3.42 7.02
C GLY A 212 16.28 -2.03 6.53
N THR A 213 15.48 -1.91 5.45
CA THR A 213 15.25 -0.62 4.79
C THR A 213 13.81 -0.47 4.26
N ARG A 214 12.90 0.04 5.12
CA ARG A 214 11.46 0.17 4.82
C ARG A 214 11.15 1.33 3.88
N CYS A 215 10.36 1.13 2.84
CA CYS A 215 9.71 2.23 2.10
C CYS A 215 8.44 2.70 2.81
N ASN A 216 8.11 3.99 2.70
CA ASN A 216 6.97 4.59 3.39
C ASN A 216 5.75 4.68 2.45
N PHE A 217 5.10 3.56 2.16
CA PHE A 217 3.75 3.58 1.58
C PHE A 217 2.72 3.61 2.71
N TYR A 218 1.71 4.48 2.58
CA TYR A 218 0.70 4.71 3.62
C TYR A 218 -0.64 4.09 3.21
N GLU A 219 -1.11 3.13 3.99
CA GLU A 219 -2.46 2.56 3.81
C GLU A 219 -3.53 3.65 4.01
N GLU A 220 -4.61 3.58 3.22
CA GLU A 220 -5.71 4.57 3.15
C GLU A 220 -5.33 5.95 2.59
N GLU A 221 -4.08 6.15 2.17
CA GLU A 221 -3.63 7.33 1.42
C GLU A 221 -3.10 6.95 0.04
N ASP A 222 -2.09 6.07 -0.02
CA ASP A 222 -1.49 5.60 -1.26
C ASP A 222 -2.25 4.41 -1.86
N PHE A 223 -2.75 3.50 -1.01
CA PHE A 223 -3.45 2.30 -1.44
C PHE A 223 -4.42 1.80 -0.36
N SER A 224 -5.37 0.96 -0.75
CA SER A 224 -6.22 0.22 0.18
C SER A 224 -5.90 -1.27 0.15
N GLY A 225 -5.23 -1.75 1.20
CA GLY A 225 -4.81 -3.15 1.34
C GLY A 225 -5.85 -4.09 1.97
N HIS A 226 -6.95 -3.55 2.48
CA HIS A 226 -7.93 -4.32 3.24
C HIS A 226 -8.64 -5.41 2.42
N THR A 227 -8.43 -6.68 2.77
CA THR A 227 -9.08 -7.84 2.12
C THR A 227 -10.32 -8.35 2.84
N TYR A 228 -10.72 -7.73 3.97
CA TYR A 228 -11.94 -8.07 4.72
C TYR A 228 -12.04 -9.55 5.13
N GLY A 229 -10.90 -10.18 5.43
CA GLY A 229 -10.83 -11.60 5.81
C GLY A 229 -10.91 -12.58 4.63
N ARG A 230 -10.78 -12.11 3.38
CA ARG A 230 -10.68 -12.95 2.18
C ARG A 230 -9.21 -13.24 1.84
N GLU A 231 -8.91 -14.45 1.40
CA GLU A 231 -7.57 -14.86 0.93
C GLU A 231 -7.51 -14.79 -0.60
N LEU A 232 -6.59 -13.99 -1.16
CA LEU A 232 -6.45 -13.71 -2.61
C LEU A 232 -5.68 -14.79 -3.38
N PHE A 233 -5.89 -16.07 -3.06
CA PHE A 233 -5.18 -17.19 -3.70
C PHE A 233 -3.64 -17.11 -3.61
N THR A 234 -3.12 -16.54 -2.51
CA THR A 234 -1.68 -16.43 -2.20
C THR A 234 -0.92 -17.75 -2.41
N LYS A 235 -1.52 -18.86 -1.98
CA LYS A 235 -0.92 -20.21 -2.04
C LYS A 235 -0.95 -20.88 -3.41
N ILE A 236 -1.68 -20.34 -4.39
CA ILE A 236 -1.84 -20.96 -5.70
C ILE A 236 -0.69 -20.54 -6.61
N PRO A 237 0.06 -21.48 -7.20
CA PRO A 237 1.18 -21.15 -8.07
C PRO A 237 0.71 -20.54 -9.40
N LEU A 238 1.60 -19.79 -10.05
CA LEU A 238 1.32 -19.08 -11.30
C LEU A 238 0.99 -20.02 -12.46
N LYS A 239 1.74 -21.12 -12.60
CA LYS A 239 1.69 -22.00 -13.78
C LYS A 239 0.29 -22.57 -14.07
N PRO A 240 -0.45 -23.17 -13.12
CA PRO A 240 -1.81 -23.66 -13.36
C PRO A 240 -2.80 -22.56 -13.79
N ILE A 241 -2.60 -21.32 -13.34
CA ILE A 241 -3.44 -20.18 -13.73
C ILE A 241 -3.14 -19.79 -15.18
N LEU A 242 -1.87 -19.76 -15.57
CA LEU A 242 -1.46 -19.52 -16.95
C LEU A 242 -1.96 -20.63 -17.89
N ASP A 243 -1.85 -21.90 -17.49
CA ASP A 243 -2.35 -23.03 -18.28
C ASP A 243 -3.87 -22.92 -18.53
N LEU A 244 -4.64 -22.49 -17.52
CA LEU A 244 -6.08 -22.25 -17.63
C LEU A 244 -6.41 -21.07 -18.56
N LEU A 245 -5.65 -19.97 -18.48
CA LEU A 245 -5.81 -18.83 -19.39
C LEU A 245 -5.44 -19.19 -20.82
N SER A 246 -4.37 -19.97 -21.03
CA SER A 246 -3.97 -20.45 -22.35
C SER A 246 -5.04 -21.34 -22.97
N LEU A 247 -5.65 -22.24 -22.18
CA LEU A 247 -6.80 -23.04 -22.63
C LEU A 247 -7.99 -22.15 -23.05
N ALA A 248 -8.28 -21.09 -22.27
CA ALA A 248 -9.33 -20.14 -22.61
C ALA A 248 -9.02 -19.35 -23.89
N ALA A 249 -7.76 -18.95 -24.10
CA ALA A 249 -7.31 -18.26 -25.31
C ALA A 249 -7.40 -19.17 -26.56
N GLU A 250 -7.00 -20.43 -26.43
CA GLU A 250 -7.12 -21.45 -27.49
C GLU A 250 -8.59 -21.68 -27.89
N PHE A 251 -9.48 -21.79 -26.90
CA PHE A 251 -10.92 -21.91 -27.12
C PHE A 251 -11.46 -20.73 -27.93
N THR A 252 -11.14 -19.49 -27.53
CA THR A 252 -11.60 -18.28 -28.24
C THR A 252 -11.01 -18.10 -29.63
N SER A 253 -9.88 -18.76 -29.92
CA SER A 253 -9.21 -18.67 -31.23
C SER A 253 -9.71 -19.72 -32.22
N THR A 254 -10.37 -20.78 -31.74
CA THR A 254 -10.72 -21.94 -32.56
C THR A 254 -12.15 -21.86 -33.07
N GLU A 255 -12.34 -21.47 -34.34
CA GLU A 255 -13.66 -21.30 -34.97
C GLU A 255 -14.59 -22.54 -34.87
N LYS A 256 -14.01 -23.74 -34.78
CA LYS A 256 -14.77 -25.00 -34.69
C LYS A 256 -15.51 -25.17 -33.36
N GLU A 257 -15.00 -24.57 -32.28
CA GLU A 257 -15.58 -24.68 -30.94
C GLU A 257 -16.69 -23.65 -30.69
N HIS A 258 -16.87 -22.69 -31.60
CA HIS A 258 -17.92 -21.66 -31.56
C HIS A 258 -19.28 -22.15 -32.09
N SER A 259 -19.42 -23.46 -32.34
CA SER A 259 -20.66 -24.07 -32.83
C SER A 259 -21.17 -25.13 -31.85
N VAL A 260 -22.33 -24.88 -31.26
CA VAL A 260 -23.13 -25.90 -30.57
C VAL A 260 -24.35 -26.16 -31.45
N ASN A 261 -24.54 -27.40 -31.90
CA ASN A 261 -25.65 -27.79 -32.78
C ASN A 261 -25.74 -27.03 -34.14
N GLY A 262 -24.63 -26.55 -34.69
CA GLY A 262 -24.60 -25.92 -36.02
C GLY A 262 -25.09 -24.47 -36.08
N GLN A 263 -25.33 -23.83 -34.94
CA GLN A 263 -25.52 -22.38 -34.83
C GLN A 263 -24.23 -21.75 -34.29
N HIS A 264 -23.70 -20.74 -34.99
CA HIS A 264 -22.57 -19.95 -34.51
C HIS A 264 -23.01 -19.09 -33.32
N LEU A 265 -22.31 -19.22 -32.19
CA LEU A 265 -22.64 -18.55 -30.92
C LEU A 265 -22.13 -17.09 -30.86
N GLY A 266 -21.93 -16.44 -32.01
CA GLY A 266 -21.45 -15.06 -32.10
C GLY A 266 -20.67 -14.77 -33.40
N SER A 267 -20.41 -13.50 -33.69
CA SER A 267 -19.50 -13.10 -34.76
C SER A 267 -18.04 -13.43 -34.40
N PRO A 268 -17.16 -13.72 -35.38
CA PRO A 268 -15.75 -13.97 -35.12
C PRO A 268 -15.05 -12.78 -34.44
N ASP A 269 -15.53 -11.56 -34.69
CA ASP A 269 -15.01 -10.33 -34.09
C ASP A 269 -15.18 -10.30 -32.56
N LEU A 270 -16.26 -10.87 -32.02
CA LEU A 270 -16.49 -10.96 -30.57
C LEU A 270 -15.51 -11.90 -29.88
N TYR A 271 -15.27 -13.06 -30.49
CA TYR A 271 -14.30 -14.02 -29.97
C TYR A 271 -12.87 -13.47 -30.06
N GLY A 272 -12.54 -12.75 -31.14
CA GLY A 272 -11.29 -11.99 -31.24
C GLY A 272 -11.15 -10.93 -30.14
N ALA A 273 -12.23 -10.20 -29.83
CA ALA A 273 -12.25 -9.21 -28.76
C ALA A 273 -12.06 -9.83 -27.36
N ILE A 274 -12.65 -11.00 -27.10
CA ILE A 274 -12.43 -11.76 -25.87
C ILE A 274 -10.98 -12.25 -25.80
N ALA A 275 -10.44 -12.82 -26.90
CA ALA A 275 -9.07 -13.30 -26.97
C ALA A 275 -8.07 -12.18 -26.67
N ALA A 276 -8.27 -10.96 -27.18
CA ALA A 276 -7.44 -9.80 -26.87
C ALA A 276 -7.37 -9.50 -25.36
N ARG A 277 -8.51 -9.57 -24.66
CA ARG A 277 -8.61 -9.36 -23.20
C ARG A 277 -7.92 -10.46 -22.40
N ILE A 278 -8.04 -11.72 -22.84
CA ILE A 278 -7.35 -12.85 -22.22
C ILE A 278 -5.84 -12.72 -22.40
N ASN A 279 -5.39 -12.43 -23.63
CA ASN A 279 -3.97 -12.25 -23.94
C ASN A 279 -3.34 -11.08 -23.18
N PHE A 280 -4.08 -9.97 -23.05
CA PHE A 280 -3.69 -8.87 -22.17
C PHE A 280 -3.50 -9.36 -20.72
N ARG A 281 -4.46 -10.12 -20.19
CA ARG A 281 -4.41 -10.62 -18.80
C ARG A 281 -3.26 -11.61 -18.58
N ILE A 282 -2.96 -12.47 -19.56
CA ILE A 282 -1.80 -13.38 -19.52
C ILE A 282 -0.51 -12.57 -19.41
N THR A 283 -0.34 -11.58 -20.31
CA THR A 283 0.86 -10.75 -20.34
C THR A 283 0.99 -9.95 -19.04
N LEU A 284 -0.10 -9.36 -18.53
CA LEU A 284 -0.12 -8.59 -17.29
C LEU A 284 0.27 -9.46 -16.09
N LEU A 285 -0.33 -10.65 -15.96
CA LEU A 285 -0.04 -11.56 -14.86
C LEU A 285 1.43 -12.00 -14.87
N ARG A 286 2.02 -12.25 -16.04
CA ARG A 286 3.45 -12.55 -16.17
C ARG A 286 4.31 -11.33 -15.80
N ALA A 287 3.96 -10.14 -16.29
CA ALA A 287 4.72 -8.92 -16.00
C ALA A 287 4.73 -8.55 -14.50
N MET A 288 3.66 -8.91 -13.77
CA MET A 288 3.53 -8.72 -12.32
C MET A 288 4.14 -9.86 -11.48
N SER A 289 4.48 -10.99 -12.10
CA SER A 289 5.07 -12.14 -11.39
C SER A 289 6.38 -11.76 -10.71
N LEU A 290 6.59 -12.22 -9.47
CA LEU A 290 7.85 -12.05 -8.76
C LEU A 290 8.97 -12.97 -9.29
N GLU A 291 8.62 -14.04 -10.00
CA GLU A 291 9.55 -15.05 -10.51
C GLU A 291 10.27 -14.62 -11.80
N GLU A 292 9.70 -13.68 -12.55
CA GLU A 292 10.22 -13.25 -13.85
C GLU A 292 11.40 -12.27 -13.71
N ASP A 293 12.40 -12.45 -14.57
CA ASP A 293 13.59 -11.60 -14.63
C ASP A 293 13.23 -10.17 -15.08
N ILE A 294 14.01 -9.19 -14.62
CA ILE A 294 13.72 -7.78 -14.85
C ILE A 294 13.79 -7.41 -16.35
N GLU A 295 14.68 -8.04 -17.12
CA GLU A 295 14.78 -7.83 -18.58
C GLU A 295 13.54 -8.34 -19.33
N ASP A 296 12.98 -9.47 -18.90
CA ASP A 296 11.78 -10.02 -19.52
C ASP A 296 10.54 -9.24 -19.12
N LYS A 297 10.48 -8.76 -17.86
CA LYS A 297 9.49 -7.76 -17.43
C LYS A 297 9.52 -6.52 -18.31
N PHE A 298 10.70 -6.01 -18.66
CA PHE A 298 10.81 -4.83 -19.54
C PHE A 298 10.12 -5.05 -20.89
N LYS A 299 10.35 -6.21 -21.52
CA LYS A 299 9.72 -6.57 -22.79
C LYS A 299 8.21 -6.68 -22.65
N LEU A 300 7.75 -7.39 -21.61
CA LEU A 300 6.32 -7.58 -21.33
C LEU A 300 5.59 -6.25 -21.12
N TRP A 301 6.15 -5.33 -20.32
CA TRP A 301 5.56 -4.00 -20.10
C TRP A 301 5.56 -3.13 -21.37
N LYS A 302 6.59 -3.28 -22.22
CA LYS A 302 6.68 -2.56 -23.49
C LYS A 302 5.65 -3.02 -24.52
N ASP A 303 5.23 -4.28 -24.47
CA ASP A 303 4.23 -4.84 -25.38
C ASP A 303 2.77 -4.52 -24.97
N MET A 304 2.54 -4.13 -23.71
CA MET A 304 1.20 -3.79 -23.17
C MET A 304 0.39 -2.80 -24.01
N PRO A 305 0.96 -1.68 -24.52
CA PRO A 305 0.19 -0.69 -25.27
C PRO A 305 -0.48 -1.26 -26.52
N GLY A 306 0.09 -2.30 -27.14
CA GLY A 306 -0.51 -2.97 -28.30
C GLY A 306 -1.84 -3.64 -27.93
N PHE A 307 -1.85 -4.41 -26.85
CA PHE A 307 -3.06 -5.07 -26.35
C PHE A 307 -4.14 -4.08 -25.91
N LEU A 308 -3.74 -2.96 -25.30
CA LEU A 308 -4.68 -1.92 -24.85
C LEU A 308 -5.37 -1.21 -26.04
N ALA A 309 -4.64 -1.02 -27.16
CA ALA A 309 -5.24 -0.49 -28.38
C ALA A 309 -6.30 -1.42 -28.97
N ASP A 310 -6.06 -2.73 -28.97
CA ASP A 310 -7.03 -3.73 -29.42
C ASP A 310 -8.27 -3.77 -28.53
N ILE A 311 -8.09 -3.67 -27.21
CA ILE A 311 -9.20 -3.58 -26.24
C ILE A 311 -10.03 -2.32 -26.48
N LYS A 312 -9.39 -1.17 -26.74
CA LYS A 312 -10.06 0.10 -27.01
C LYS A 312 -10.97 0.02 -28.24
N THR A 313 -10.45 -0.52 -29.33
CA THR A 313 -11.19 -0.61 -30.61
C THR A 313 -12.38 -1.56 -30.53
N THR A 314 -12.29 -2.58 -29.67
CA THR A 314 -13.31 -3.63 -29.52
C THR A 314 -14.27 -3.41 -28.35
N HIS A 315 -14.12 -2.33 -27.56
CA HIS A 315 -15.00 -2.03 -26.42
C HIS A 315 -16.48 -1.87 -26.82
N SER A 316 -16.75 -1.28 -27.99
CA SER A 316 -18.12 -1.05 -28.48
C SER A 316 -18.93 -2.33 -28.74
N LEU A 317 -18.26 -3.49 -28.77
CA LEU A 317 -18.89 -4.80 -28.92
C LEU A 317 -19.42 -5.36 -27.58
N GLY A 318 -19.06 -4.75 -26.44
CA GLY A 318 -19.46 -5.20 -25.12
C GLY A 318 -20.89 -4.78 -24.74
N LEU A 319 -21.62 -5.69 -24.10
CA LEU A 319 -22.91 -5.43 -23.47
C LEU A 319 -22.75 -5.41 -21.94
N PRO A 320 -22.95 -4.27 -21.25
CA PRO A 320 -22.75 -4.19 -19.81
C PRO A 320 -23.83 -4.97 -19.04
N VAL A 321 -23.39 -5.80 -18.09
CA VAL A 321 -24.26 -6.58 -17.20
C VAL A 321 -24.21 -5.99 -15.78
N LYS A 322 -24.98 -4.93 -15.55
CA LYS A 322 -24.96 -4.21 -14.25
C LYS A 322 -25.34 -5.09 -13.07
N GLU A 323 -26.26 -6.03 -13.28
CA GLU A 323 -26.75 -6.97 -12.25
C GLU A 323 -25.66 -7.92 -11.72
N SER A 324 -24.53 -8.07 -12.43
CA SER A 324 -23.41 -8.89 -11.97
C SER A 324 -22.57 -8.22 -10.88
N PHE A 325 -22.79 -6.93 -10.62
CA PHE A 325 -22.13 -6.14 -9.57
C PHE A 325 -23.17 -5.56 -8.62
N SER A 326 -22.95 -5.73 -7.31
CA SER A 326 -23.83 -5.23 -6.27
C SER A 326 -23.06 -4.61 -5.10
N PRO A 327 -23.42 -3.39 -4.67
CA PRO A 327 -22.86 -2.81 -3.45
C PRO A 327 -23.30 -3.54 -2.18
N LYS A 328 -24.38 -4.36 -2.24
CA LYS A 328 -24.89 -5.09 -1.07
C LYS A 328 -23.93 -6.18 -0.60
N ILE A 329 -22.99 -6.63 -1.44
CA ILE A 329 -21.96 -7.60 -1.04
C ILE A 329 -21.12 -7.05 0.12
N GLN A 330 -20.91 -5.72 0.19
CA GLN A 330 -20.19 -5.07 1.30
C GLN A 330 -20.79 -5.39 2.67
N ARG A 331 -22.11 -5.61 2.76
CA ARG A 331 -22.82 -5.94 4.01
C ARG A 331 -22.41 -7.31 4.58
N ARG A 332 -21.86 -8.19 3.75
CA ARG A 332 -21.40 -9.54 4.13
C ARG A 332 -19.90 -9.61 4.41
N LEU A 333 -19.15 -8.56 4.07
CA LEU A 333 -17.73 -8.47 4.36
C LEU A 333 -17.53 -8.14 5.84
N ALA A 334 -16.44 -8.63 6.44
CA ALA A 334 -16.06 -8.29 7.81
C ALA A 334 -15.51 -6.86 7.85
N SER A 335 -16.39 -5.86 7.78
CA SER A 335 -16.05 -4.44 7.78
C SER A 335 -16.39 -3.80 9.12
N THR A 336 -15.48 -2.96 9.61
CA THR A 336 -15.71 -2.01 10.71
C THR A 336 -16.09 -0.62 10.20
N VAL A 337 -16.13 -0.43 8.88
CA VAL A 337 -16.45 0.83 8.21
C VAL A 337 -17.88 0.74 7.66
N PRO A 338 -18.66 1.85 7.70
CA PRO A 338 -19.98 1.92 7.09
C PRO A 338 -19.98 1.54 5.60
N PRO A 339 -21.08 0.97 5.08
CA PRO A 339 -21.21 0.64 3.67
C PRO A 339 -21.16 1.92 2.81
N LYS A 340 -20.37 1.88 1.74
CA LYS A 340 -20.17 3.01 0.82
C LYS A 340 -20.67 2.66 -0.58
N PRO A 341 -21.12 3.64 -1.36
CA PRO A 341 -21.53 3.40 -2.75
C PRO A 341 -20.36 2.81 -3.57
N MET A 342 -20.71 2.07 -4.61
CA MET A 342 -19.73 1.55 -5.56
C MET A 342 -19.09 2.70 -6.33
N VAL A 343 -17.80 2.59 -6.62
CA VAL A 343 -17.06 3.58 -7.41
C VAL A 343 -17.26 3.26 -8.88
N GLU A 344 -17.78 4.22 -9.64
CA GLU A 344 -17.99 4.10 -11.08
C GLU A 344 -16.98 5.01 -11.82
N ILE A 345 -16.12 4.40 -12.62
CA ILE A 345 -15.16 5.08 -13.50
C ILE A 345 -15.55 4.76 -14.95
N SER A 346 -15.42 5.74 -15.85
CA SER A 346 -15.66 5.50 -17.27
C SER A 346 -14.60 4.56 -17.86
N PHE A 347 -14.98 3.77 -18.86
CA PHE A 347 -14.04 2.85 -19.50
C PHE A 347 -12.85 3.56 -20.15
N ASP A 348 -13.09 4.70 -20.83
CA ASP A 348 -12.03 5.49 -21.46
C ASP A 348 -11.04 6.05 -20.42
N ASP A 349 -11.54 6.50 -19.26
CA ASP A 349 -10.69 6.96 -18.17
C ASP A 349 -9.89 5.80 -17.57
N ALA A 350 -10.54 4.67 -17.29
CA ALA A 350 -9.90 3.48 -16.75
C ALA A 350 -8.79 2.97 -17.69
N LEU A 351 -9.06 2.91 -18.99
CA LEU A 351 -8.09 2.48 -19.99
C LEU A 351 -6.90 3.45 -20.08
N THR A 352 -7.16 4.76 -20.07
CA THR A 352 -6.09 5.78 -20.07
C THR A 352 -5.22 5.66 -18.82
N LYS A 353 -5.83 5.40 -17.66
CA LYS A 353 -5.12 5.19 -16.40
C LYS A 353 -4.30 3.91 -16.42
N LEU A 354 -4.82 2.83 -16.97
CA LEU A 354 -4.10 1.57 -17.16
C LEU A 354 -2.92 1.73 -18.13
N GLU A 355 -3.09 2.44 -19.24
CA GLU A 355 -2.00 2.77 -20.16
C GLU A 355 -0.87 3.54 -19.46
N ASN A 356 -1.22 4.50 -18.60
CA ASN A 356 -0.23 5.26 -17.82
C ASN A 356 0.47 4.36 -16.80
N MET A 357 -0.26 3.50 -16.09
CA MET A 357 0.33 2.53 -15.16
C MET A 357 1.33 1.60 -15.87
N CYS A 358 0.98 1.05 -17.03
CA CYS A 358 1.87 0.20 -17.82
C CYS A 358 3.13 0.95 -18.28
N LYS A 359 3.00 2.22 -18.70
CA LYS A 359 4.15 3.08 -19.06
C LYS A 359 5.05 3.33 -17.85
N ASP A 360 4.45 3.61 -16.69
CA ASP A 360 5.21 3.85 -15.46
C ASP A 360 5.93 2.60 -14.96
N CYS A 361 5.31 1.42 -15.06
CA CYS A 361 5.98 0.14 -14.81
C CYS A 361 7.16 -0.10 -15.79
N ALA A 362 6.96 0.19 -17.07
CA ALA A 362 8.02 0.08 -18.08
C ALA A 362 9.20 1.01 -17.80
N GLU A 363 8.94 2.22 -17.28
CA GLU A 363 9.98 3.15 -16.83
C GLU A 363 10.66 2.68 -15.55
N ALA A 364 9.90 2.21 -14.55
CA ALA A 364 10.44 1.74 -13.27
C ALA A 364 11.48 0.63 -13.46
N VAL A 365 11.23 -0.29 -14.40
CA VAL A 365 12.11 -1.41 -14.74
C VAL A 365 13.47 -0.95 -15.31
N LYS A 366 13.56 0.25 -15.91
CA LYS A 366 14.82 0.79 -16.44
C LYS A 366 15.85 1.11 -15.37
N ILE A 367 15.46 1.09 -14.08
CA ILE A 367 16.39 1.28 -12.95
C ILE A 367 17.62 0.37 -13.04
N VAL A 368 17.47 -0.85 -13.59
CA VAL A 368 18.59 -1.80 -13.76
C VAL A 368 19.70 -1.27 -14.67
N HIS A 369 19.39 -0.36 -15.59
CA HIS A 369 20.42 0.29 -16.42
C HIS A 369 21.26 1.30 -15.65
N PHE A 370 20.76 1.80 -14.52
CA PHE A 370 21.47 2.68 -13.60
C PHE A 370 22.14 1.83 -12.52
N GLY A 371 23.20 1.11 -12.91
CA GLY A 371 23.97 0.28 -11.99
C GLY A 371 24.58 1.07 -10.82
N PRO A 372 25.18 0.38 -9.82
CA PRO A 372 25.72 0.98 -8.58
C PRO A 372 26.92 1.93 -8.82
N HIS A 373 27.35 2.08 -10.07
CA HIS A 373 28.48 2.90 -10.49
C HIS A 373 28.09 4.34 -10.85
N ASN A 374 26.80 4.65 -11.02
CA ASN A 374 26.35 5.96 -11.52
C ASN A 374 25.31 6.57 -10.58
N VAL A 375 25.77 7.28 -9.55
CA VAL A 375 24.89 7.84 -8.51
C VAL A 375 24.10 9.05 -9.00
N GLN A 376 24.73 10.01 -9.69
CA GLN A 376 24.02 11.22 -10.16
C GLN A 376 22.92 10.88 -11.19
N PRO A 377 23.15 10.00 -12.19
CA PRO A 377 22.09 9.56 -13.09
C PRO A 377 20.95 8.85 -12.37
N LEU A 378 21.24 8.02 -11.36
CA LEU A 378 20.22 7.38 -10.54
C LEU A 378 19.37 8.41 -9.78
N LYS A 379 20.00 9.37 -9.10
CA LYS A 379 19.29 10.47 -8.39
C LYS A 379 18.40 11.26 -9.36
N SER A 380 18.91 11.56 -10.55
CA SER A 380 18.18 12.29 -11.59
C SER A 380 17.01 11.48 -12.15
N PHE A 381 17.20 10.18 -12.36
CA PHE A 381 16.15 9.26 -12.81
C PHE A 381 15.03 9.14 -11.77
N LEU A 382 15.36 8.96 -10.50
CA LEU A 382 14.38 8.88 -9.42
C LEU A 382 13.61 10.20 -9.26
N TRP A 383 14.30 11.34 -9.33
CA TRP A 383 13.64 12.65 -9.31
C TRP A 383 12.70 12.79 -10.52
N ALA A 384 13.17 12.47 -11.72
CA ALA A 384 12.36 12.51 -12.94
C ALA A 384 11.12 11.61 -12.84
N PHE A 385 11.28 10.37 -12.36
CA PHE A 385 10.20 9.43 -12.14
C PHE A 385 9.16 9.96 -11.15
N SER A 386 9.60 10.50 -10.01
CA SER A 386 8.72 11.08 -9.00
C SER A 386 7.98 12.34 -9.47
N SER A 387 8.49 13.01 -10.50
CA SER A 387 7.95 14.26 -11.05
C SER A 387 7.01 14.08 -12.25
N ARG A 388 6.74 12.83 -12.64
CA ARG A 388 5.86 12.50 -13.76
C ARG A 388 4.44 13.01 -13.52
N LYS A 389 3.79 13.44 -14.60
CA LYS A 389 2.39 13.90 -14.59
C LYS A 389 1.60 13.09 -15.64
N PRO A 390 0.52 12.40 -15.27
CA PRO A 390 -0.02 12.23 -13.91
C PRO A 390 0.95 11.49 -12.97
N GLU A 391 0.73 11.60 -11.67
CA GLU A 391 1.57 10.96 -10.65
C GLU A 391 1.52 9.42 -10.79
N PRO A 392 2.67 8.73 -10.71
CA PRO A 392 2.69 7.26 -10.79
C PRO A 392 1.91 6.62 -9.64
N TYR A 393 1.09 5.63 -9.96
CA TYR A 393 0.36 4.84 -8.97
C TYR A 393 1.30 4.12 -8.00
N THR A 394 0.74 3.67 -6.88
CA THR A 394 1.47 2.99 -5.81
C THR A 394 2.17 1.73 -6.27
N TYR A 395 1.56 0.96 -7.17
CA TYR A 395 2.17 -0.27 -7.70
C TYR A 395 3.46 -0.01 -8.51
N PRO A 396 3.49 0.85 -9.57
CA PRO A 396 4.74 1.23 -10.23
C PRO A 396 5.82 1.77 -9.27
N ARG A 397 5.43 2.57 -8.26
CA ARG A 397 6.35 3.08 -7.23
C ARG A 397 6.91 1.96 -6.37
N ALA A 398 6.08 0.98 -6.00
CA ALA A 398 6.51 -0.21 -5.26
C ALA A 398 7.47 -1.07 -6.09
N CYS A 399 7.21 -1.27 -7.39
CA CYS A 399 8.15 -1.96 -8.29
C CYS A 399 9.52 -1.27 -8.36
N LEU A 400 9.52 0.06 -8.47
CA LEU A 400 10.74 0.86 -8.48
C LEU A 400 11.50 0.72 -7.15
N ALA A 401 10.79 0.85 -6.03
CA ALA A 401 11.35 0.70 -4.69
C ALA A 401 11.94 -0.70 -4.49
N ALA A 402 11.20 -1.74 -4.86
CA ALA A 402 11.64 -3.11 -4.68
C ALA A 402 12.87 -3.45 -5.51
N ALA A 403 13.04 -2.84 -6.69
CA ALA A 403 14.26 -2.95 -7.49
C ALA A 403 15.44 -2.17 -6.90
N LEU A 404 15.19 -0.98 -6.32
CA LEU A 404 16.23 -0.13 -5.70
C LEU A 404 16.78 -0.72 -4.38
N PHE A 405 15.90 -1.28 -3.55
CA PHE A 405 16.23 -1.75 -2.19
C PHE A 405 16.51 -3.25 -2.11
N MET A 406 16.89 -3.90 -3.22
CA MET A 406 17.52 -5.23 -3.17
C MET A 406 18.95 -5.20 -2.62
N CYS A 407 19.56 -4.00 -2.53
CA CYS A 407 20.88 -3.79 -1.95
C CYS A 407 20.81 -3.74 -0.42
N ASP A 408 21.76 -4.42 0.24
CA ASP A 408 21.99 -4.33 1.67
C ASP A 408 22.64 -2.98 2.05
N ASP A 409 22.80 -2.74 3.35
CA ASP A 409 23.47 -1.54 3.87
C ASP A 409 24.89 -1.38 3.28
N SER A 410 25.57 -2.48 2.98
CA SER A 410 26.89 -2.46 2.35
C SER A 410 26.84 -1.92 0.91
N GLY A 411 25.78 -2.24 0.16
CA GLY A 411 25.49 -1.65 -1.14
C GLY A 411 25.28 -0.13 -1.06
N PHE A 412 24.51 0.36 -0.09
CA PHE A 412 24.33 1.81 0.11
C PHE A 412 25.60 2.53 0.53
N GLN A 413 26.45 1.90 1.34
CA GLN A 413 27.77 2.46 1.66
C GLN A 413 28.68 2.52 0.42
N GLN A 414 28.63 1.54 -0.48
CA GLN A 414 29.36 1.62 -1.75
C GLN A 414 28.83 2.76 -2.63
N LEU A 415 27.51 2.93 -2.66
CA LEU A 415 26.84 3.99 -3.42
C LEU A 415 27.21 5.37 -2.86
N LEU A 416 27.30 5.52 -1.53
CA LEU A 416 27.78 6.74 -0.89
C LEU A 416 29.26 7.01 -1.17
N ARG A 417 30.12 5.99 -1.14
CA ARG A 417 31.54 6.12 -1.50
C ARG A 417 31.73 6.64 -2.92
N ARG A 418 30.91 6.17 -3.87
CA ARG A 418 30.94 6.67 -5.26
C ARG A 418 30.40 8.10 -5.37
N ASP A 419 29.36 8.45 -4.61
CA ASP A 419 28.86 9.82 -4.56
C ASP A 419 29.92 10.81 -4.01
N LEU A 420 30.74 10.38 -3.04
CA LEU A 420 31.88 11.14 -2.53
C LEU A 420 32.98 11.30 -3.58
N GLU A 421 33.32 10.23 -4.30
CA GLU A 421 34.30 10.23 -5.40
C GLU A 421 33.89 11.19 -6.52
N ASP A 422 32.62 11.14 -6.94
CA ASP A 422 32.11 11.94 -8.06
C ASP A 422 32.09 13.45 -7.74
N ILE A 423 31.79 13.82 -6.48
CA ILE A 423 31.53 15.21 -6.10
C ILE A 423 32.77 15.88 -5.48
N VAL A 424 33.44 15.23 -4.52
CA VAL A 424 34.43 15.91 -3.66
C VAL A 424 35.81 15.25 -3.71
N LEU A 425 35.91 13.97 -4.02
CA LEU A 425 37.15 13.19 -3.96
C LEU A 425 37.53 12.63 -5.34
N ALA A 426 37.35 13.42 -6.40
CA ALA A 426 37.62 13.00 -7.77
C ALA A 426 39.12 12.72 -7.98
N GLY A 427 39.47 11.44 -8.15
CA GLY A 427 40.86 11.01 -8.33
C GLY A 427 41.74 11.10 -7.07
N SER A 428 41.10 11.14 -5.90
CA SER A 428 41.76 11.23 -4.60
C SER A 428 42.40 9.91 -4.15
N ASP A 429 43.54 10.00 -3.48
CA ASP A 429 44.20 8.86 -2.83
C ASP A 429 43.40 8.35 -1.60
N VAL A 430 42.43 9.13 -1.10
CA VAL A 430 41.58 8.80 0.06
C VAL A 430 40.67 7.61 -0.23
N LEU A 431 40.12 7.54 -1.44
CA LEU A 431 39.20 6.49 -1.86
C LEU A 431 39.87 5.34 -2.62
N ASP A 432 41.21 5.27 -2.63
CA ASP A 432 41.94 4.15 -3.26
C ASP A 432 41.53 2.81 -2.61
N PRO A 433 41.02 1.82 -3.38
CA PRO A 433 40.67 0.50 -2.88
C PRO A 433 41.78 -0.18 -2.07
N ILE A 434 43.06 0.14 -2.34
CA ILE A 434 44.20 -0.39 -1.60
C ILE A 434 44.12 -0.03 -0.10
N ASN A 435 43.52 1.10 0.26
CA ASN A 435 43.43 1.55 1.64
C ASN A 435 42.63 0.59 2.54
N TRP A 436 41.63 -0.12 2.00
CA TRP A 436 40.83 -1.12 2.71
C TRP A 436 41.48 -2.52 2.76
N THR A 437 42.60 -2.73 2.07
CA THR A 437 43.35 -4.00 2.09
C THR A 437 44.40 -4.07 3.21
N ILE A 438 44.66 -2.95 3.88
CA ILE A 438 45.68 -2.83 4.92
C ILE A 438 45.10 -3.29 6.26
N GLU A 439 45.70 -4.31 6.86
CA GLU A 439 45.26 -4.81 8.17
C GLU A 439 45.48 -3.79 9.29
N ALA A 440 44.59 -3.83 10.29
CA ALA A 440 44.69 -2.98 11.47
C ALA A 440 46.04 -3.22 12.19
N PRO A 441 46.73 -2.16 12.63
CA PRO A 441 48.02 -2.31 13.30
C PRO A 441 47.87 -3.15 14.58
N GLN A 442 48.52 -4.32 14.63
CA GLN A 442 48.48 -5.23 15.79
C GLN A 442 49.29 -4.73 17.00
N SER A 443 50.08 -3.66 16.85
CA SER A 443 50.94 -3.10 17.89
C SER A 443 50.36 -1.82 18.49
N LYS A 444 50.43 -1.67 19.82
CA LYS A 444 50.06 -0.45 20.58
C LYS A 444 51.04 0.73 20.37
N THR A 445 51.82 0.73 19.31
CA THR A 445 52.76 1.82 18.95
C THR A 445 52.07 2.83 18.03
N PRO A 446 52.38 4.14 18.14
CA PRO A 446 51.54 5.22 17.61
C PRO A 446 51.66 5.46 16.09
N VAL A 447 52.38 4.61 15.34
CA VAL A 447 52.47 4.75 13.88
C VAL A 447 51.37 3.90 13.25
N SER A 448 50.12 4.35 13.40
CA SER A 448 49.04 3.84 12.59
C SER A 448 49.34 4.16 11.12
N ASN A 449 49.09 3.20 10.22
CA ASN A 449 49.33 3.42 8.81
C ASN A 449 48.38 4.50 8.30
N ARG A 450 48.93 5.57 7.71
CA ARG A 450 48.18 6.73 7.18
C ARG A 450 46.96 6.32 6.35
N ARG A 451 47.15 5.33 5.47
CA ARG A 451 46.11 4.79 4.58
C ARG A 451 44.99 4.05 5.32
N PHE A 452 45.31 3.36 6.42
CA PHE A 452 44.33 2.67 7.25
C PHE A 452 43.44 3.67 8.01
N GLU A 453 44.00 4.73 8.57
CA GLU A 453 43.20 5.78 9.24
C GLU A 453 42.30 6.54 8.25
N MET A 454 42.77 6.76 7.01
CA MET A 454 41.95 7.35 5.94
C MET A 454 40.75 6.46 5.60
N ALA A 455 40.97 5.16 5.37
CA ALA A 455 39.88 4.20 5.12
C ALA A 455 38.92 4.09 6.30
N LYS A 456 39.43 4.13 7.54
CA LYS A 456 38.62 4.09 8.76
C LYS A 456 37.72 5.30 8.89
N ALA A 457 38.24 6.51 8.66
CA ALA A 457 37.45 7.75 8.72
C ALA A 457 36.31 7.75 7.69
N VAL A 458 36.60 7.37 6.43
CA VAL A 458 35.58 7.28 5.38
C VAL A 458 34.56 6.17 5.67
N SER A 459 34.99 5.01 6.18
CA SER A 459 34.09 3.92 6.51
C SER A 459 33.15 4.28 7.64
N HIS A 460 33.67 4.93 8.69
CA HIS A 460 32.86 5.46 9.80
C HIS A 460 31.84 6.49 9.31
N PHE A 461 32.26 7.44 8.46
CA PHE A 461 31.33 8.39 7.84
C PHE A 461 30.22 7.68 7.07
N CYS A 462 30.56 6.69 6.24
CA CYS A 462 29.59 5.95 5.45
C CYS A 462 28.62 5.16 6.33
N GLU A 463 29.12 4.53 7.40
CA GLU A 463 28.30 3.79 8.35
C GLU A 463 27.29 4.72 9.04
N VAL A 464 27.73 5.85 9.56
CA VAL A 464 26.85 6.82 10.24
C VAL A 464 25.82 7.40 9.27
N ALA A 465 26.25 7.86 8.09
CA ALA A 465 25.35 8.49 7.11
C ALA A 465 24.28 7.51 6.57
N VAL A 466 24.59 6.23 6.48
CA VAL A 466 23.68 5.19 5.98
C VAL A 466 22.70 4.74 7.07
N HIS A 467 23.13 4.56 8.32
CA HIS A 467 22.30 4.07 9.42
C HIS A 467 21.50 5.16 10.14
N MET A 468 21.83 6.44 9.96
CA MET A 468 21.11 7.55 10.57
C MET A 468 19.65 7.62 10.07
N PRO A 469 18.65 7.76 10.97
CA PRO A 469 17.27 8.05 10.58
C PRO A 469 17.19 9.38 9.82
N GLY A 470 16.59 9.38 8.62
CA GLY A 470 16.59 10.52 7.72
C GLY A 470 17.90 10.68 6.92
N GLY A 471 18.85 9.75 7.05
CA GLY A 471 20.15 9.82 6.41
C GLY A 471 20.13 9.51 4.90
N TYR A 472 21.26 8.98 4.41
CA TYR A 472 21.49 8.80 2.98
C TYR A 472 20.50 7.83 2.31
N ILE A 473 20.06 6.79 3.02
CA ILE A 473 19.06 5.84 2.49
C ILE A 473 17.68 6.52 2.35
N ASP A 474 17.27 7.30 3.36
CA ASP A 474 15.95 7.95 3.37
C ASP A 474 15.80 9.00 2.27
N TYR A 475 16.92 9.60 1.82
CA TYR A 475 16.94 10.42 0.62
C TYR A 475 16.40 9.65 -0.61
N PHE A 476 16.87 8.43 -0.86
CA PHE A 476 16.41 7.62 -1.99
C PHE A 476 14.98 7.09 -1.78
N ARG A 477 14.64 6.66 -0.56
CA ARG A 477 13.28 6.19 -0.22
C ARG A 477 12.23 7.28 -0.41
N THR A 478 12.60 8.51 -0.09
CA THR A 478 11.69 9.64 -0.19
C THR A 478 11.23 9.86 -1.63
N LEU A 479 12.10 9.60 -2.62
CA LEU A 479 11.79 9.78 -4.05
C LEU A 479 10.85 8.71 -4.63
N THR A 480 10.57 7.62 -3.91
CA THR A 480 9.58 6.61 -4.31
C THR A 480 8.20 6.82 -3.65
N SER A 481 8.10 7.81 -2.76
CA SER A 481 6.84 8.18 -2.09
C SER A 481 5.95 9.04 -2.99
N ASN A 482 4.70 9.25 -2.59
CA ASN A 482 3.83 10.22 -3.27
C ASN A 482 4.38 11.66 -3.14
N ARG A 483 4.00 12.57 -4.03
CA ARG A 483 4.61 13.91 -4.15
C ARG A 483 4.50 14.74 -2.87
N CYS A 484 3.37 14.65 -2.17
CA CYS A 484 3.17 15.30 -0.87
C CYS A 484 4.13 14.74 0.20
N ARG A 485 4.28 13.42 0.24
CA ARG A 485 5.21 12.71 1.13
C ARG A 485 6.66 12.93 0.76
N VAL A 486 7.00 13.09 -0.52
CA VAL A 486 8.34 13.50 -0.98
C VAL A 486 8.75 14.77 -0.23
N ARG A 487 7.96 15.84 -0.33
CA ARG A 487 8.28 17.10 0.35
C ARG A 487 8.39 16.95 1.86
N ARG A 488 7.43 16.26 2.49
CA ARG A 488 7.41 16.07 3.95
C ARG A 488 8.64 15.30 4.42
N ASN A 489 8.98 14.19 3.78
CA ASN A 489 10.11 13.36 4.18
C ASN A 489 11.45 14.05 3.90
N LEU A 490 11.56 14.85 2.83
CA LEU A 490 12.76 15.66 2.58
C LEU A 490 13.07 16.64 3.73
N THR A 491 12.07 17.13 4.47
CA THR A 491 12.33 17.97 5.65
C THR A 491 13.05 17.22 6.77
N HIS A 492 12.75 15.92 6.94
CA HIS A 492 13.46 15.06 7.87
C HIS A 492 14.89 14.76 7.38
N VAL A 493 15.06 14.58 6.06
CA VAL A 493 16.38 14.39 5.44
C VAL A 493 17.25 15.63 5.62
N ALA A 494 16.70 16.83 5.44
CA ALA A 494 17.44 18.07 5.65
C ALA A 494 17.92 18.22 7.10
N ALA A 495 17.09 17.86 8.07
CA ALA A 495 17.47 17.88 9.49
C ALA A 495 18.57 16.86 9.81
N ALA A 496 18.46 15.63 9.29
CA ALA A 496 19.48 14.60 9.47
C ALA A 496 20.84 15.00 8.85
N LEU A 497 20.84 15.66 7.68
CA LEU A 497 22.07 16.17 7.07
C LEU A 497 22.71 17.30 7.89
N GLU A 498 21.92 18.12 8.58
CA GLU A 498 22.44 19.13 9.53
C GLU A 498 23.11 18.46 10.74
N ASP A 499 22.47 17.42 11.31
CA ASP A 499 23.03 16.66 12.43
C ASP A 499 24.33 15.95 12.01
N LEU A 500 24.36 15.36 10.81
CA LEU A 500 25.56 14.74 10.25
C LEU A 500 26.71 15.74 10.10
N GLN A 501 26.41 16.96 9.62
CA GLN A 501 27.40 18.01 9.44
C GLN A 501 27.99 18.49 10.77
N THR A 502 27.15 18.68 11.78
CA THR A 502 27.57 19.28 13.06
C THR A 502 28.22 18.28 14.01
N MET A 503 27.81 17.01 13.99
CA MET A 503 28.27 16.02 14.98
C MET A 503 29.50 15.24 14.54
N GLU A 504 29.67 14.97 13.24
CA GLU A 504 30.64 13.97 12.77
C GLU A 504 31.63 14.51 11.74
N THR A 505 31.19 15.30 10.75
CA THR A 505 32.07 15.62 9.60
C THR A 505 33.25 16.51 9.96
N GLU A 506 33.11 17.46 10.87
CA GLU A 506 34.21 18.36 11.25
C GLU A 506 35.39 17.59 11.86
N HIS A 507 35.11 16.64 12.77
CA HIS A 507 36.16 15.84 13.41
C HIS A 507 36.83 14.85 12.45
N LEU A 508 36.04 14.30 11.51
CA LEU A 508 36.55 13.38 10.50
C LEU A 508 37.40 14.11 9.45
N ASP A 509 37.01 15.31 9.03
CA ASP A 509 37.80 16.14 8.12
C ASP A 509 39.12 16.59 8.78
N GLU A 510 39.10 16.99 10.06
CA GLU A 510 40.33 17.26 10.82
C GLU A 510 41.28 16.05 10.87
N SER A 511 40.71 14.85 10.94
CA SER A 511 41.47 13.60 10.94
C SER A 511 42.03 13.31 9.56
N LEU A 512 41.23 13.43 8.50
CA LEU A 512 41.68 13.25 7.11
C LEU A 512 42.77 14.24 6.71
N ARG A 513 42.68 15.49 7.17
CA ARG A 513 43.69 16.54 6.92
C ARG A 513 45.07 16.20 7.48
N LYS A 514 45.16 15.43 8.57
CA LYS A 514 46.45 15.00 9.13
C LYS A 514 47.16 13.99 8.22
N PHE A 515 46.43 13.36 7.31
CA PHE A 515 46.86 12.21 6.54
C PHE A 515 46.89 12.47 5.01
N SER A 516 46.06 13.38 4.49
CA SER A 516 46.08 13.83 3.10
C SER A 516 46.84 15.16 2.95
N THR A 517 47.70 15.27 1.93
CA THR A 517 48.59 16.43 1.73
C THR A 517 48.17 17.40 0.62
N ASP A 518 47.26 17.00 -0.29
CA ASP A 518 47.02 17.73 -1.55
C ASP A 518 45.53 17.96 -1.91
N GLU A 519 44.59 17.78 -0.98
CA GLU A 519 43.15 17.77 -1.30
C GLU A 519 42.32 18.82 -0.56
N ILE A 520 41.09 19.02 -1.04
CA ILE A 520 40.05 19.92 -0.49
C ILE A 520 40.07 19.90 1.04
N GLU A 521 40.07 21.07 1.68
CA GLU A 521 40.33 21.18 3.13
C GLU A 521 39.30 20.46 4.01
N PHE A 522 38.05 20.28 3.54
CA PHE A 522 36.95 19.70 4.30
C PHE A 522 36.02 18.84 3.41
N PRO A 523 36.47 17.68 2.92
CA PRO A 523 35.74 16.97 1.87
C PRO A 523 34.38 16.40 2.33
N LEU A 524 34.30 15.85 3.55
CA LEU A 524 33.05 15.26 4.04
C LEU A 524 32.03 16.33 4.43
N SER A 525 32.48 17.40 5.10
CA SER A 525 31.61 18.53 5.44
C SER A 525 31.11 19.25 4.18
N SER A 526 31.97 19.36 3.17
CA SER A 526 31.64 19.89 1.84
C SER A 526 30.55 19.08 1.16
N TRP A 527 30.67 17.75 1.14
CA TRP A 527 29.64 16.88 0.57
C TRP A 527 28.31 17.02 1.31
N THR A 528 28.32 16.97 2.64
CA THR A 528 27.09 17.03 3.46
C THR A 528 26.39 18.38 3.28
N TYR A 529 27.16 19.48 3.25
CA TYR A 529 26.62 20.81 3.02
C TYR A 529 25.96 20.93 1.64
N LEU A 530 26.59 20.40 0.59
CA LEU A 530 26.02 20.40 -0.75
C LEU A 530 24.72 19.60 -0.85
N GLN A 531 24.68 18.39 -0.26
CA GLN A 531 23.43 17.60 -0.25
C GLN A 531 22.32 18.33 0.51
N LYS A 532 22.65 18.96 1.64
CA LYS A 532 21.71 19.74 2.44
C LYS A 532 21.11 20.89 1.63
N LEU A 533 21.95 21.68 0.96
CA LEU A 533 21.48 22.79 0.12
C LEU A 533 20.56 22.32 -1.01
N ARG A 534 20.91 21.21 -1.68
CA ARG A 534 20.07 20.62 -2.74
C ARG A 534 18.70 20.19 -2.20
N VAL A 535 18.67 19.50 -1.06
CA VAL A 535 17.42 19.08 -0.43
C VAL A 535 16.58 20.30 0.00
N MET A 536 17.20 21.34 0.55
CA MET A 536 16.51 22.58 0.92
C MET A 536 15.89 23.28 -0.28
N GLU A 537 16.61 23.35 -1.41
CA GLU A 537 16.11 23.90 -2.66
C GLU A 537 14.88 23.11 -3.14
N TRP A 538 14.95 21.78 -3.13
CA TRP A 538 13.82 20.93 -3.52
C TRP A 538 12.61 21.08 -2.61
N ILE A 539 12.78 21.22 -1.30
CA ILE A 539 11.67 21.47 -0.36
C ILE A 539 10.95 22.77 -0.73
N VAL A 540 11.71 23.82 -1.08
CA VAL A 540 11.15 25.11 -1.50
C VAL A 540 10.40 24.96 -2.83
N GLN A 541 11.02 24.35 -3.84
CA GLN A 541 10.44 24.12 -5.16
C GLN A 541 9.16 23.28 -5.09
N LEU A 542 9.16 22.19 -4.32
CA LEU A 542 7.98 21.34 -4.09
C LEU A 542 6.85 22.10 -3.40
N GLY A 543 7.16 23.09 -2.54
CA GLY A 543 6.12 23.93 -1.94
C GLY A 543 5.40 24.81 -2.96
N PHE A 544 6.09 25.24 -4.03
CA PHE A 544 5.43 25.91 -5.15
C PHE A 544 4.60 24.93 -5.99
N GLU A 545 5.13 23.74 -6.25
CA GLU A 545 4.42 22.70 -7.02
C GLU A 545 3.13 22.23 -6.34
N LEU A 546 3.12 22.15 -5.00
CA LEU A 546 2.00 21.69 -4.19
C LEU A 546 1.09 22.83 -3.72
N ASP A 547 1.24 24.04 -4.28
CA ASP A 547 0.44 25.23 -3.94
C ASP A 547 0.38 25.52 -2.42
N MET A 548 1.49 25.32 -1.72
CA MET A 548 1.55 25.48 -0.26
C MET A 548 1.69 26.94 0.19
N TYR A 549 2.24 27.79 -0.66
CA TYR A 549 2.54 29.18 -0.32
C TYR A 549 1.40 30.11 -0.73
N LEU A 550 1.00 30.98 0.19
CA LEU A 550 0.03 32.02 -0.12
C LEU A 550 0.64 33.08 -1.06
N PRO A 551 -0.18 33.83 -1.83
CA PRO A 551 0.33 34.84 -2.76
C PRO A 551 1.29 35.86 -2.14
N ASP A 552 1.06 36.24 -0.87
CA ASP A 552 1.89 37.20 -0.13
C ASP A 552 3.25 36.61 0.30
N GLU A 553 3.37 35.29 0.38
CA GLU A 553 4.58 34.57 0.79
C GLU A 553 5.51 34.28 -0.39
N LEU A 554 4.98 34.32 -1.63
CA LEU A 554 5.72 33.95 -2.85
C LEU A 554 7.03 34.74 -2.99
N ALA A 555 6.99 36.06 -2.78
CA ALA A 555 8.18 36.92 -2.90
C ALA A 555 9.28 36.51 -1.90
N GLY A 556 8.90 36.18 -0.66
CA GLY A 556 9.83 35.70 0.37
C GLY A 556 10.42 34.35 0.01
N MET A 557 9.59 33.42 -0.47
CA MET A 557 10.04 32.08 -0.85
C MET A 557 10.93 32.09 -2.10
N TYR A 558 10.66 32.95 -3.09
CA TYR A 558 11.54 33.14 -4.25
C TYR A 558 12.89 33.73 -3.86
N CYS A 559 12.91 34.73 -2.98
CA CYS A 559 14.15 35.31 -2.48
C CYS A 559 15.00 34.27 -1.73
N ARG A 560 14.34 33.43 -0.91
CA ARG A 560 15.00 32.34 -0.20
C ARG A 560 15.56 31.28 -1.16
N SER A 561 14.78 30.87 -2.15
CA SER A 561 15.22 29.95 -3.20
C SER A 561 16.45 30.50 -3.94
N GLY A 562 16.40 31.77 -4.36
CA GLY A 562 17.53 32.40 -5.06
C GLY A 562 18.79 32.48 -4.20
N SER A 563 18.64 32.75 -2.90
CA SER A 563 19.78 32.79 -1.97
C SER A 563 20.44 31.41 -1.83
N THR A 564 19.65 30.35 -1.66
CA THR A 564 20.17 28.97 -1.59
C THR A 564 20.82 28.51 -2.90
N SER A 565 20.26 28.90 -4.06
CA SER A 565 20.87 28.57 -5.37
C SER A 565 22.19 29.33 -5.58
N CYS A 566 22.29 30.59 -5.15
CA CYS A 566 23.56 31.33 -5.21
C CYS A 566 24.64 30.70 -4.30
N GLU A 567 24.27 30.22 -3.12
CA GLU A 567 25.18 29.51 -2.22
C GLU A 567 25.64 28.16 -2.82
N SER A 568 24.75 27.42 -3.48
CA SER A 568 25.11 26.16 -4.12
C SER A 568 26.00 26.36 -5.36
N GLU A 569 25.70 27.33 -6.21
CA GLU A 569 26.55 27.69 -7.37
C GLU A 569 27.92 28.20 -6.94
N GLY A 570 27.97 29.06 -5.91
CA GLY A 570 29.22 29.56 -5.35
C GLY A 570 30.09 28.47 -4.73
N PHE A 571 29.47 27.37 -4.28
CA PHE A 571 30.15 26.19 -3.79
C PHE A 571 30.65 25.28 -4.91
N VAL A 572 29.86 25.02 -5.95
CA VAL A 572 30.26 24.19 -7.12
C VAL A 572 31.35 24.88 -7.96
N ALA A 573 31.40 26.20 -7.96
CA ALA A 573 32.43 26.97 -8.66
C ALA A 573 33.80 27.02 -7.95
N ARG A 574 33.86 26.57 -6.68
CA ARG A 574 35.09 26.45 -5.88
C ARG A 574 35.56 25.00 -5.89
#